data_AF-R7AK85-F1
#
_entry.id   AF-R7AK85-F1
#
_cell.length_a   1.000
_cell.length_b   1.000
_cell.length_c   1.000
_cell.angle_alpha   90.00
_cell.angle_beta   90.00
_cell.angle_gamma   90.00
#
_symmetry.space_group_name_H-M   'P 1'
#
loop_
_entity.id
_entity.type
_entity.pdbx_description
1 polymer ?
#
loop_
_entity_poly.entity_id
_entity_poly.type
_entity_poly.pdbx_seq_one_letter_code
_entity_poly.pdbx_strand_id
1 'polypeptide(L)'
;MAEDIENLEAFDDGISGYFGKMLQYLEDFVKRGVEAGKFTERQARQDLQIALWYSFACSNLDEYRYYYKAAQWMPDSEKNAKGCATWYYRYSVALTYCGRLEEALEYAEQGTKEEPDYPWIWLQAGKLRAHFGDREGALEAAARGLLLEPGDYEFLTLKKEIEAGEPLERMEYHWINPGADQALQQGRDEDAENKRRSISCITVNQEGLERFWEIFGPKPKQYVPNAPYTQFPYTVKDSTIDLVFQMNEAGMSKLNADWLRQVKSWFSDGRWLARNHPDGRAAKLNAALVGLDCQIGLFYQLCGAEEYFQIFLRPDGTEIEGSFWSSEEGRDTAFYTEEEMDVVERHISACFGTIENVFHELVSPDIHVDVCMIPPEGERDYVTLVTMGMGARPMNVPGELAEYKLERAELAIALPPDWKLDQESMKDEKWYWPVRLLKTLARLPITSDTWLGWGHTVDNKKPFAENTKLCAAVLTEPKNIEENGFICQLPGDRPVNFYQVIPLYREELEYKIKQSAQELLEIMAEAGFVAEPDRRNYAEEK
;
A
#
# COMPACT_ATOMS: atom_id res chain seq x y z
N MET A 1 8.35 -2.07 -23.61
CA MET A 1 9.09 -3.11 -22.86
C MET A 1 10.43 -2.61 -22.36
N ALA A 2 11.34 -2.06 -23.16
CA ALA A 2 12.64 -1.59 -22.63
C ALA A 2 12.47 -0.49 -21.56
N GLU A 3 11.66 0.54 -21.85
CA GLU A 3 11.32 1.61 -20.89
C GLU A 3 10.52 1.08 -19.68
N ASP A 4 9.62 0.11 -19.88
CA ASP A 4 8.88 -0.53 -18.78
C ASP A 4 9.81 -1.38 -17.88
N ILE A 5 10.84 -2.02 -18.45
CA ILE A 5 11.84 -2.80 -17.71
C ILE A 5 12.76 -1.85 -16.92
N GLU A 6 13.20 -0.74 -17.51
CA GLU A 6 13.98 0.28 -16.79
C GLU A 6 13.19 0.85 -15.58
N ASN A 7 11.89 1.08 -15.74
CA ASN A 7 11.02 1.50 -14.63
C ASN A 7 10.89 0.40 -13.55
N LEU A 8 10.82 -0.88 -13.95
CA LEU A 8 10.77 -1.99 -13.01
C LEU A 8 12.10 -2.17 -12.26
N GLU A 9 13.23 -2.06 -12.95
CA GLU A 9 14.58 -2.09 -12.36
C GLU A 9 14.78 -0.92 -11.39
N ALA A 10 14.23 0.27 -11.70
CA ALA A 10 14.31 1.43 -10.81
C ALA A 10 13.58 1.25 -9.46
N PHE A 11 12.65 0.30 -9.35
CA PHE A 11 12.01 -0.02 -8.07
C PHE A 11 12.87 -0.93 -7.18
N ASP A 12 13.93 -1.55 -7.69
CA ASP A 12 14.85 -2.41 -6.92
C ASP A 12 16.15 -1.66 -6.60
N ASP A 13 16.27 -1.16 -5.37
CA ASP A 13 17.47 -0.45 -4.88
C ASP A 13 18.52 -1.39 -4.23
N GLY A 14 18.27 -2.71 -4.24
CA GLY A 14 19.14 -3.73 -3.67
C GLY A 14 19.14 -3.83 -2.14
N ILE A 15 18.34 -3.04 -1.41
CA ILE A 15 18.28 -3.06 0.07
C ILE A 15 16.83 -3.08 0.59
N SER A 16 15.91 -2.31 0.03
CA SER A 16 14.55 -2.10 0.55
C SER A 16 13.46 -1.97 -0.53
N GLY A 17 13.72 -2.53 -1.72
CA GLY A 17 12.99 -2.29 -2.97
C GLY A 17 11.49 -2.01 -2.85
N TYR A 18 10.99 -1.12 -3.71
CA TYR A 18 9.59 -0.65 -3.73
C TYR A 18 8.66 -1.67 -4.39
N PHE A 19 8.68 -2.91 -3.91
CA PHE A 19 8.00 -4.05 -4.51
C PHE A 19 6.47 -3.90 -4.56
N GLY A 20 5.88 -3.15 -3.62
CA GLY A 20 4.47 -2.78 -3.68
C GLY A 20 4.14 -1.87 -4.87
N LYS A 21 5.01 -0.88 -5.15
CA LYS A 21 4.86 0.00 -6.33
C LYS A 21 5.13 -0.76 -7.63
N MET A 22 6.13 -1.65 -7.62
CA MET A 22 6.43 -2.53 -8.75
C MET A 22 5.21 -3.41 -9.09
N LEU A 23 4.59 -4.02 -8.08
CA LEU A 23 3.39 -4.84 -8.27
C LEU A 23 2.23 -4.01 -8.83
N GLN A 24 1.98 -2.82 -8.26
CA GLN A 24 0.94 -1.91 -8.74
C GLN A 24 1.18 -1.48 -10.19
N TYR A 25 2.42 -1.10 -10.52
CA TYR A 25 2.81 -0.71 -11.87
C TYR A 25 2.55 -1.84 -12.88
N LEU A 26 2.86 -3.09 -12.53
CA LEU A 26 2.59 -4.25 -13.37
C LEU A 26 1.08 -4.48 -13.56
N GLU A 27 0.29 -4.36 -12.50
CA GLU A 27 -1.17 -4.50 -12.56
C GLU A 27 -1.80 -3.42 -13.45
N ASP A 28 -1.36 -2.18 -13.31
CA ASP A 28 -1.83 -1.07 -14.14
C ASP A 28 -1.33 -1.17 -15.58
N PHE A 29 -0.10 -1.63 -15.79
CA PHE A 29 0.43 -1.89 -17.12
C PHE A 29 -0.43 -2.94 -17.85
N VAL A 30 -0.77 -4.03 -17.17
CA VAL A 30 -1.65 -5.07 -17.73
C VAL A 30 -3.03 -4.50 -18.00
N LYS A 31 -3.64 -3.79 -17.05
CA LYS A 31 -4.96 -3.19 -17.19
C LYS A 31 -5.03 -2.22 -18.37
N ARG A 32 -4.15 -1.22 -18.42
CA ARG A 32 -4.07 -0.25 -19.53
C ARG A 32 -3.80 -0.92 -20.87
N GLY A 33 -2.95 -1.95 -20.89
CA GLY A 33 -2.65 -2.71 -22.09
C GLY A 33 -3.86 -3.47 -22.65
N VAL A 34 -4.70 -4.02 -21.75
CA VAL A 34 -5.95 -4.70 -22.11
C VAL A 34 -7.01 -3.70 -22.59
N GLU A 35 -7.20 -2.59 -21.87
CA GLU A 35 -8.16 -1.54 -22.23
C GLU A 35 -7.81 -0.89 -23.57
N ALA A 36 -6.52 -0.65 -23.83
CA ALA A 36 -6.03 -0.13 -25.10
C ALA A 36 -5.99 -1.18 -26.23
N GLY A 37 -6.38 -2.44 -25.98
CA GLY A 37 -6.38 -3.53 -26.96
C GLY A 37 -4.99 -3.94 -27.46
N LYS A 38 -3.92 -3.60 -26.74
CA LYS A 38 -2.53 -3.96 -27.08
C LYS A 38 -2.28 -5.46 -26.92
N PHE A 39 -2.91 -6.07 -25.93
CA PHE A 39 -2.92 -7.51 -25.67
C PHE A 39 -4.15 -7.88 -24.82
N THR A 40 -4.49 -9.17 -24.76
CA THR A 40 -5.53 -9.69 -23.86
C THR A 40 -4.95 -10.01 -22.48
N GLU A 41 -5.80 -10.07 -21.45
CA GLU A 41 -5.38 -10.49 -20.10
C GLU A 41 -4.71 -11.87 -20.12
N ARG A 42 -5.23 -12.80 -20.94
CA ARG A 42 -4.61 -14.11 -21.15
C ARG A 42 -3.21 -14.01 -21.75
N GLN A 43 -2.98 -13.10 -22.70
CA GLN A 43 -1.64 -12.90 -23.27
C GLN A 43 -0.69 -12.31 -22.23
N ALA A 44 -1.14 -11.35 -21.41
CA ALA A 44 -0.34 -10.78 -20.33
C ALA A 44 0.06 -11.84 -19.29
N ARG A 45 -0.88 -12.70 -18.87
CA ARG A 45 -0.60 -13.81 -17.93
C ARG A 45 0.37 -14.86 -18.50
N GLN A 46 0.36 -15.05 -19.81
CA GLN A 46 1.28 -15.99 -20.49
C GLN A 46 2.66 -15.37 -20.78
N ASP A 47 2.82 -14.05 -20.65
CA ASP A 47 4.07 -13.38 -20.92
C ASP A 47 5.12 -13.70 -19.84
N LEU A 48 6.29 -14.17 -20.27
CA LEU A 48 7.34 -14.61 -19.37
C LEU A 48 7.93 -13.44 -18.58
N GLN A 49 8.14 -12.28 -19.21
CA GLN A 49 8.76 -11.13 -18.54
C GLN A 49 7.82 -10.55 -17.49
N ILE A 50 6.53 -10.40 -17.83
CA ILE A 50 5.52 -9.98 -16.86
C ILE A 50 5.47 -10.96 -15.69
N ALA A 51 5.43 -12.27 -15.95
CA ALA A 51 5.40 -13.27 -14.88
C ALA A 51 6.64 -13.22 -13.97
N LEU A 52 7.83 -13.06 -14.55
CA LEU A 52 9.07 -12.92 -13.79
C LEU A 52 9.00 -11.70 -12.86
N TRP A 53 8.70 -10.52 -13.38
CA TRP A 53 8.62 -9.29 -12.58
C TRP A 53 7.48 -9.32 -11.56
N TYR A 54 6.33 -9.88 -11.92
CA TYR A 54 5.19 -10.03 -11.02
C TYR A 54 5.53 -10.92 -9.82
N SER A 55 6.19 -12.04 -10.07
CA SER A 55 6.63 -12.95 -9.01
C SER A 55 7.74 -12.33 -8.16
N PHE A 56 8.67 -11.60 -8.77
CA PHE A 56 9.70 -10.86 -8.03
C PHE A 56 9.11 -9.83 -7.07
N ALA A 57 8.17 -9.00 -7.55
CA ALA A 57 7.47 -8.03 -6.72
C ALA A 57 6.71 -8.73 -5.58
N CYS A 58 5.97 -9.79 -5.89
CA CYS A 58 5.21 -10.55 -4.91
C CYS A 58 6.09 -11.19 -3.83
N SER A 59 7.18 -11.87 -4.20
CA SER A 59 8.05 -12.57 -3.25
C SER A 59 8.75 -11.61 -2.30
N ASN A 60 9.14 -10.43 -2.75
CA ASN A 60 9.84 -9.47 -1.90
C ASN A 60 8.91 -8.60 -1.02
N LEU A 61 7.59 -8.71 -1.17
CA LEU A 61 6.63 -8.15 -0.20
C LEU A 61 6.55 -8.99 1.09
N ASP A 62 7.12 -10.19 1.09
CA ASP A 62 7.27 -11.09 2.25
C ASP A 62 5.98 -11.31 3.07
N GLU A 63 4.83 -11.37 2.40
CA GLU A 63 3.56 -11.80 3.00
C GLU A 63 2.97 -12.98 2.24
N TYR A 64 2.37 -13.91 2.99
CA TYR A 64 1.73 -15.12 2.46
C TYR A 64 0.80 -14.84 1.26
N ARG A 65 -0.03 -13.79 1.34
CA ARG A 65 -0.98 -13.46 0.26
C ARG A 65 -0.28 -13.19 -1.07
N TYR A 66 0.92 -12.60 -1.04
CA TYR A 66 1.68 -12.27 -2.24
C TYR A 66 2.40 -13.49 -2.82
N TYR A 67 2.93 -14.38 -1.97
CA TYR A 67 3.40 -15.68 -2.43
C TYR A 67 2.27 -16.49 -3.09
N TYR A 68 1.05 -16.44 -2.54
CA TYR A 68 -0.12 -17.04 -3.18
C TYR A 68 -0.44 -16.40 -4.54
N LYS A 69 -0.44 -15.06 -4.64
CA LYS A 69 -0.63 -14.34 -5.93
C LYS A 69 0.41 -14.78 -6.97
N ALA A 70 1.69 -14.87 -6.60
CA ALA A 70 2.74 -15.36 -7.48
C ALA A 70 2.49 -16.81 -7.92
N ALA A 71 2.14 -17.71 -6.99
CA ALA A 71 1.82 -19.10 -7.30
C ALA A 71 0.60 -19.26 -8.22
N GLN A 72 -0.34 -18.31 -8.20
CA GLN A 72 -1.48 -18.27 -9.13
C GLN A 72 -1.12 -17.67 -10.50
N TRP A 73 -0.17 -16.73 -10.57
CA TRP A 73 0.19 -16.05 -11.81
C TRP A 73 1.14 -16.88 -12.67
N MET A 74 2.18 -17.44 -12.06
CA MET A 74 3.30 -18.07 -12.76
C MET A 74 2.90 -19.18 -13.76
N PRO A 75 1.99 -20.13 -13.44
CA PRO A 75 1.72 -21.29 -14.28
C PRO A 75 1.30 -20.97 -15.72
N ASP A 76 0.62 -19.85 -15.96
CA ASP A 76 0.17 -19.48 -17.31
C ASP A 76 1.34 -19.24 -18.28
N SER A 77 2.50 -18.82 -17.75
CA SER A 77 3.73 -18.56 -18.51
C SER A 77 4.68 -19.76 -18.61
N GLU A 78 4.37 -20.90 -17.98
CA GLU A 78 5.26 -22.07 -17.87
C GLU A 78 5.74 -22.60 -19.23
N LYS A 79 4.85 -22.66 -20.22
CA LYS A 79 5.19 -23.09 -21.59
C LYS A 79 6.31 -22.25 -22.24
N ASN A 80 6.53 -21.04 -21.75
CA ASN A 80 7.53 -20.10 -22.23
C ASN A 80 8.79 -20.08 -21.35
N ALA A 81 8.83 -20.82 -20.23
CA ALA A 81 9.90 -20.77 -19.23
C ALA A 81 11.11 -21.69 -19.53
N LYS A 82 11.06 -22.47 -20.62
CA LYS A 82 12.15 -23.38 -21.02
C LYS A 82 13.48 -22.62 -21.13
N GLY A 83 14.51 -23.11 -20.44
CA GLY A 83 15.83 -22.47 -20.38
C GLY A 83 15.91 -21.21 -19.52
N CYS A 84 14.93 -20.96 -18.62
CA CYS A 84 14.92 -19.82 -17.70
C CYS A 84 14.78 -20.30 -16.26
N ALA A 85 15.89 -20.61 -15.59
CA ALA A 85 15.86 -21.09 -14.19
C ALA A 85 15.33 -20.03 -13.22
N THR A 86 15.41 -18.74 -13.57
CA THR A 86 14.78 -17.67 -12.77
C THR A 86 13.29 -17.90 -12.58
N TRP A 87 12.58 -18.38 -13.62
CA TRP A 87 11.15 -18.70 -13.52
C TRP A 87 10.90 -19.87 -12.57
N TYR A 88 11.65 -20.97 -12.74
CA TYR A 88 11.55 -22.17 -11.89
C TYR A 88 11.88 -21.86 -10.42
N TYR A 89 12.90 -21.03 -10.19
CA TYR A 89 13.30 -20.56 -8.87
C TYR A 89 12.18 -19.75 -8.22
N ARG A 90 11.68 -18.70 -8.89
CA ARG A 90 10.62 -17.86 -8.32
C ARG A 90 9.32 -18.63 -8.09
N TYR A 91 8.97 -19.56 -8.98
CA TYR A 91 7.77 -20.38 -8.80
C TYR A 91 7.93 -21.37 -7.63
N SER A 92 9.07 -22.07 -7.53
CA SER A 92 9.32 -22.99 -6.41
C SER A 92 9.39 -22.27 -5.06
N VAL A 93 9.90 -21.04 -4.99
CA VAL A 93 9.81 -20.20 -3.78
C VAL A 93 8.35 -19.89 -3.44
N ALA A 94 7.55 -19.42 -4.40
CA ALA A 94 6.13 -19.14 -4.16
C ALA A 94 5.36 -20.38 -3.68
N LEU A 95 5.63 -21.55 -4.26
CA LEU A 95 5.07 -22.83 -3.82
C LEU A 95 5.50 -23.20 -2.40
N THR A 96 6.76 -22.95 -2.05
CA THR A 96 7.31 -23.22 -0.70
C THR A 96 6.56 -22.43 0.36
N TYR A 97 6.38 -21.13 0.16
CA TYR A 97 5.61 -20.26 1.08
C TYR A 97 4.10 -20.53 1.06
N CYS A 98 3.60 -21.25 0.06
CA CYS A 98 2.23 -21.78 0.04
C CYS A 98 2.10 -23.15 0.70
N GLY A 99 3.19 -23.76 1.17
CA GLY A 99 3.22 -25.11 1.76
C GLY A 99 3.08 -26.25 0.75
N ARG A 100 3.31 -26.00 -0.54
CA ARG A 100 3.27 -26.99 -1.62
C ARG A 100 4.67 -27.53 -1.90
N LEU A 101 5.26 -28.19 -0.90
CA LEU A 101 6.71 -28.47 -0.86
C LEU A 101 7.16 -29.52 -1.88
N GLU A 102 6.35 -30.55 -2.15
CA GLU A 102 6.66 -31.57 -3.15
C GLU A 102 6.70 -30.98 -4.55
N GLU A 103 5.71 -30.13 -4.88
CA GLU A 103 5.68 -29.41 -6.16
C GLU A 103 6.83 -28.40 -6.25
N ALA A 104 7.14 -27.71 -5.14
CA ALA A 104 8.27 -26.81 -5.08
C ALA A 104 9.59 -27.54 -5.41
N LEU A 105 9.79 -28.75 -4.88
CA LEU A 105 10.98 -29.58 -5.18
C LEU A 105 11.01 -29.97 -6.66
N GLU A 106 9.90 -30.44 -7.23
CA GLU A 106 9.84 -30.81 -8.64
C GLU A 106 10.26 -29.65 -9.57
N TYR A 107 9.72 -28.45 -9.34
CA TYR A 107 10.07 -27.27 -10.12
C TYR A 107 11.50 -26.78 -9.85
N ALA A 108 11.99 -26.88 -8.61
CA ALA A 108 13.38 -26.55 -8.29
C ALA A 108 14.34 -27.48 -9.05
N GLU A 109 14.10 -28.80 -9.01
CA GLU A 109 14.88 -29.79 -9.75
C GLU A 109 14.83 -29.57 -11.25
N GLN A 110 13.66 -29.24 -11.81
CA GLN A 110 13.55 -28.91 -13.23
C GLN A 110 14.37 -27.68 -13.58
N GLY A 111 14.33 -26.63 -12.76
CA GLY A 111 15.14 -25.43 -12.97
C GLY A 111 16.64 -25.70 -13.00
N THR A 112 17.15 -26.60 -12.15
CA THR A 112 18.59 -26.98 -12.16
C THR A 112 19.02 -27.66 -13.47
N LYS A 113 18.09 -28.25 -14.23
CA LYS A 113 18.33 -28.88 -15.53
C LYS A 113 18.18 -27.89 -16.68
N GLU A 114 17.22 -26.97 -16.58
CA GLU A 114 16.91 -26.00 -17.63
C GLU A 114 18.02 -24.95 -17.78
N GLU A 115 18.59 -24.46 -16.69
CA GLU A 115 19.71 -23.51 -16.71
C GLU A 115 20.64 -23.76 -15.51
N PRO A 116 21.58 -24.74 -15.62
CA PRO A 116 22.45 -25.18 -14.52
C PRO A 116 23.47 -24.15 -14.02
N ASP A 117 23.62 -23.04 -14.73
CA ASP A 117 24.57 -21.96 -14.42
C ASP A 117 23.90 -20.78 -13.71
N TYR A 118 22.58 -20.81 -13.51
CA TYR A 118 21.90 -19.87 -12.64
C TYR A 118 22.10 -20.31 -11.17
N PRO A 119 22.71 -19.50 -10.28
CA PRO A 119 23.07 -19.96 -8.94
C PRO A 119 21.84 -20.18 -8.05
N TRP A 120 20.88 -19.25 -8.03
CA TRP A 120 19.81 -19.22 -7.01
C TRP A 120 18.86 -20.42 -7.05
N ILE A 121 18.71 -21.10 -8.20
CA ILE A 121 17.95 -22.34 -8.28
C ILE A 121 18.61 -23.47 -7.46
N TRP A 122 19.94 -23.51 -7.38
CA TRP A 122 20.66 -24.47 -6.54
C TRP A 122 20.47 -24.18 -5.05
N LEU A 123 20.32 -22.91 -4.67
CA LEU A 123 19.99 -22.53 -3.29
C LEU A 123 18.64 -23.14 -2.90
N GLN A 124 17.63 -22.93 -3.76
CA GLN A 124 16.28 -23.46 -3.53
C GLN A 124 16.22 -24.98 -3.54
N ALA A 125 16.86 -25.63 -4.52
CA ALA A 125 16.95 -27.09 -4.57
C ALA A 125 17.67 -27.64 -3.33
N GLY A 126 18.74 -26.98 -2.86
CA GLY A 126 19.46 -27.38 -1.64
C GLY A 126 18.58 -27.35 -0.39
N LYS A 127 17.82 -26.27 -0.18
CA LYS A 127 16.87 -26.15 0.93
C LYS A 127 15.81 -27.26 0.90
N LEU A 128 15.21 -27.50 -0.27
CA LEU A 128 14.15 -28.50 -0.42
C LEU A 128 14.67 -29.94 -0.33
N ARG A 129 15.83 -30.26 -0.92
CA ARG A 129 16.47 -31.58 -0.75
C ARG A 129 16.74 -31.88 0.72
N ALA A 130 17.28 -30.91 1.46
CA ALA A 130 17.53 -31.06 2.89
C ALA A 130 16.24 -31.32 3.67
N HIS A 131 15.17 -30.58 3.37
CA HIS A 131 13.84 -30.79 3.95
C HIS A 131 13.33 -32.22 3.73
N PHE A 132 13.47 -32.76 2.52
CA PHE A 132 13.03 -34.12 2.17
C PHE A 132 14.04 -35.22 2.56
N GLY A 133 15.10 -34.88 3.29
CA GLY A 133 16.08 -35.83 3.84
C GLY A 133 17.23 -36.21 2.90
N ASP A 134 17.31 -35.63 1.70
CA ASP A 134 18.46 -35.76 0.79
C ASP A 134 19.58 -34.79 1.19
N ARG A 135 20.25 -35.11 2.30
CA ARG A 135 21.34 -34.29 2.82
C ARG A 135 22.55 -34.24 1.90
N GLU A 136 22.85 -35.33 1.20
CA GLU A 136 23.99 -35.41 0.28
C GLU A 136 23.74 -34.51 -0.93
N GLY A 137 22.59 -34.66 -1.60
CA GLY A 137 22.21 -33.83 -2.73
C GLY A 137 22.02 -32.35 -2.36
N ALA A 138 21.64 -32.05 -1.12
CA ALA A 138 21.58 -30.67 -0.62
C ALA A 138 22.97 -30.03 -0.50
N LEU A 139 23.96 -30.75 0.03
CA LEU A 139 25.34 -30.27 0.13
C LEU A 139 25.98 -30.12 -1.26
N GLU A 140 25.67 -31.02 -2.19
CA GLU A 140 26.09 -30.90 -3.59
C GLU A 140 25.50 -29.65 -4.24
N ALA A 141 24.21 -29.36 -4.02
CA ALA A 141 23.57 -28.14 -4.52
C ALA A 141 24.23 -26.88 -3.94
N ALA A 142 24.51 -26.85 -2.64
CA ALA A 142 25.22 -25.73 -2.01
C ALA A 142 26.65 -25.58 -2.56
N ALA A 143 27.37 -26.68 -2.78
CA ALA A 143 28.70 -26.66 -3.38
C ALA A 143 28.67 -26.18 -4.84
N ARG A 144 27.65 -26.55 -5.61
CA ARG A 144 27.44 -26.06 -6.97
C ARG A 144 27.14 -24.56 -7.00
N GLY A 145 26.32 -24.07 -6.07
CA GLY A 145 26.07 -22.65 -5.88
C GLY A 145 27.35 -21.86 -5.58
N LEU A 146 28.16 -22.33 -4.62
CA LEU A 146 29.46 -21.71 -4.28
C LEU A 146 30.49 -21.77 -5.41
N LEU A 147 30.37 -22.71 -6.35
CA LEU A 147 31.21 -22.75 -7.54
C LEU A 147 30.84 -21.62 -8.52
N LEU A 148 29.53 -21.31 -8.63
CA LEU A 148 29.00 -20.24 -9.47
C LEU A 148 29.21 -18.85 -8.83
N GLU A 149 28.97 -18.75 -7.52
CA GLU A 149 29.13 -17.52 -6.71
C GLU A 149 30.10 -17.76 -5.53
N PRO A 150 31.43 -17.66 -5.75
CA PRO A 150 32.42 -17.94 -4.72
C PRO A 150 32.33 -17.00 -3.51
N GLY A 151 32.12 -17.58 -2.33
CA GLY A 151 32.08 -16.84 -1.07
C GLY A 151 30.74 -16.19 -0.75
N ASP A 152 29.70 -16.50 -1.52
CA ASP A 152 28.34 -16.02 -1.25
C ASP A 152 27.84 -16.42 0.15
N TYR A 153 27.22 -15.46 0.83
CA TYR A 153 26.78 -15.61 2.21
C TYR A 153 25.67 -16.64 2.38
N GLU A 154 24.67 -16.62 1.50
CA GLU A 154 23.50 -17.49 1.58
C GLU A 154 23.89 -18.95 1.40
N PHE A 155 24.76 -19.25 0.44
CA PHE A 155 25.24 -20.62 0.27
C PHE A 155 26.13 -21.11 1.41
N LEU A 156 26.98 -20.24 1.98
CA LEU A 156 27.80 -20.58 3.15
C LEU A 156 26.94 -20.85 4.39
N THR A 157 25.85 -20.09 4.57
CA THR A 157 24.88 -20.29 5.64
C THR A 157 24.11 -21.58 5.43
N LEU A 158 23.52 -21.77 4.24
CA LEU A 158 22.78 -22.98 3.88
C LEU A 158 23.62 -24.25 4.12
N LYS A 159 24.89 -24.26 3.72
CA LYS A 159 25.78 -25.39 3.95
C LYS A 159 25.90 -25.74 5.44
N LYS A 160 26.10 -24.75 6.31
CA LYS A 160 26.20 -24.95 7.77
C LYS A 160 24.90 -25.49 8.35
N GLU A 161 23.77 -25.01 7.86
CA GLU A 161 22.44 -25.42 8.33
C GLU A 161 22.09 -26.85 7.90
N ILE A 162 22.44 -27.23 6.66
CA ILE A 162 22.34 -28.62 6.20
C ILE A 162 23.24 -29.52 7.06
N GLU A 163 24.46 -29.08 7.38
CA GLU A 163 25.38 -29.81 8.25
C GLU A 163 24.84 -29.99 9.67
N ALA A 164 24.19 -28.95 10.21
CA ALA A 164 23.55 -28.95 11.52
C ALA A 164 22.21 -29.72 11.55
N GLY A 165 21.60 -29.97 10.39
CA GLY A 165 20.28 -30.62 10.31
C GLY A 165 19.13 -29.69 10.70
N GLU A 166 19.28 -28.40 10.42
CA GLU A 166 18.25 -27.40 10.69
C GLU A 166 17.01 -27.62 9.81
N PRO A 167 15.80 -27.26 10.27
CA PRO A 167 14.58 -27.39 9.47
C PRO A 167 14.52 -26.35 8.35
N LEU A 168 13.68 -26.60 7.34
CA LEU A 168 13.47 -25.68 6.21
C LEU A 168 13.15 -24.24 6.65
N GLU A 169 12.28 -24.09 7.65
CA GLU A 169 11.89 -22.77 8.17
C GLU A 169 13.07 -22.00 8.78
N ARG A 170 14.07 -22.71 9.30
CA ARG A 170 15.31 -22.09 9.77
C ARG A 170 16.16 -21.63 8.58
N MET A 171 16.27 -22.46 7.53
CA MET A 171 16.97 -22.11 6.28
C MET A 171 16.33 -20.96 5.50
N GLU A 172 15.06 -20.65 5.75
CA GLU A 172 14.37 -19.47 5.19
C GLU A 172 14.48 -18.23 6.09
N TYR A 173 14.92 -18.38 7.34
CA TYR A 173 15.00 -17.29 8.31
C TYR A 173 16.31 -16.50 8.19
N HIS A 174 16.59 -16.02 6.98
CA HIS A 174 17.78 -15.26 6.63
C HIS A 174 17.47 -14.08 5.69
N TRP A 175 18.30 -13.04 5.78
CA TRP A 175 18.36 -11.97 4.78
C TRP A 175 19.58 -12.13 3.88
N ILE A 176 19.40 -11.83 2.59
CA ILE A 176 20.47 -11.91 1.60
C ILE A 176 21.64 -10.97 1.97
N ASN A 177 21.33 -9.80 2.56
CA ASN A 177 22.35 -8.88 3.06
C ASN A 177 22.91 -9.38 4.41
N PRO A 178 24.22 -9.66 4.54
CA PRO A 178 24.80 -10.23 5.76
C PRO A 178 24.65 -9.34 7.00
N GLY A 179 24.62 -8.01 6.82
CA GLY A 179 24.46 -7.07 7.92
C GLY A 179 23.03 -7.05 8.46
N ALA A 180 22.04 -7.06 7.56
CA ALA A 180 20.64 -7.22 7.92
C ALA A 180 20.39 -8.60 8.55
N ASP A 181 20.94 -9.68 7.99
CA ASP A 181 20.80 -11.00 8.59
C ASP A 181 21.43 -11.07 9.98
N GLN A 182 22.58 -10.45 10.19
CA GLN A 182 23.17 -10.36 11.52
C GLN A 182 22.24 -9.62 12.51
N ALA A 183 21.55 -8.57 12.08
CA ALA A 183 20.55 -7.89 12.90
C ALA A 183 19.36 -8.82 13.22
N LEU A 184 18.87 -9.56 12.21
CA LEU A 184 17.80 -10.56 12.34
C LEU A 184 18.16 -11.63 13.38
N GLN A 185 19.33 -12.26 13.23
CA GLN A 185 19.79 -13.32 14.14
C GLN A 185 20.06 -12.81 15.57
N GLN A 186 20.31 -11.51 15.75
CA GLN A 186 20.49 -10.90 17.08
C GLN A 186 19.20 -10.32 17.67
N GLY A 187 18.06 -10.46 16.98
CA GLY A 187 16.78 -9.90 17.42
C GLY A 187 16.72 -8.38 17.40
N ARG A 188 17.52 -7.73 16.54
CA ARG A 188 17.58 -6.27 16.37
C ARG A 188 16.87 -5.79 15.10
N ASP A 189 16.26 -6.71 14.37
CA ASP A 189 15.56 -6.45 13.12
C ASP A 189 14.07 -6.21 13.40
N GLU A 190 13.55 -5.10 12.87
CA GLU A 190 12.17 -4.65 13.07
C GLU A 190 11.16 -5.51 12.27
N ASP A 191 11.58 -6.09 11.16
CA ASP A 191 10.78 -6.94 10.27
C ASP A 191 10.83 -8.42 10.65
N ALA A 192 11.64 -8.78 11.66
CA ALA A 192 11.83 -10.14 12.14
C ALA A 192 10.51 -10.88 12.41
N GLU A 193 9.49 -10.18 12.89
CA GLU A 193 8.17 -10.75 13.17
C GLU A 193 7.35 -10.97 11.90
N ASN A 194 7.40 -10.06 10.93
CA ASN A 194 6.74 -10.23 9.64
C ASN A 194 7.33 -11.41 8.87
N LYS A 195 8.66 -11.53 8.86
CA LYS A 195 9.36 -12.68 8.26
C LYS A 195 8.99 -14.00 8.93
N ARG A 196 8.90 -14.04 10.27
CA ARG A 196 8.43 -15.24 11.00
C ARG A 196 7.01 -15.63 10.61
N ARG A 197 6.13 -14.65 10.40
CA ARG A 197 4.75 -14.88 9.99
C ARG A 197 4.67 -15.48 8.59
N SER A 198 5.42 -14.97 7.61
CA SER A 198 5.44 -15.56 6.26
C SER A 198 6.01 -16.98 6.27
N ILE A 199 7.11 -17.21 6.99
CA ILE A 199 7.73 -18.54 7.15
C ILE A 199 6.80 -19.53 7.87
N SER A 200 5.95 -19.06 8.78
CA SER A 200 4.98 -19.92 9.46
C SER A 200 4.02 -20.62 8.49
N CYS A 201 3.86 -20.11 7.27
CA CYS A 201 3.04 -20.70 6.21
C CYS A 201 3.75 -21.82 5.41
N ILE A 202 5.00 -22.18 5.71
CA ILE A 202 5.76 -23.17 4.94
C ILE A 202 5.41 -24.61 5.32
N THR A 203 5.63 -25.03 6.58
CA THR A 203 5.38 -26.41 7.00
C THR A 203 4.15 -26.54 7.88
N VAL A 204 3.36 -27.61 7.72
CA VAL A 204 2.20 -27.86 8.60
C VAL A 204 2.66 -28.53 9.90
N ASN A 205 2.25 -27.98 11.04
CA ASN A 205 2.34 -28.67 12.31
C ASN A 205 1.09 -29.57 12.48
N GLN A 206 1.23 -30.87 12.24
CA GLN A 206 0.10 -31.79 12.26
C GLN A 206 -0.62 -31.83 13.62
N GLU A 207 0.12 -31.84 14.74
CA GLU A 207 -0.47 -31.80 16.09
C GLU A 207 -1.19 -30.46 16.36
N GLY A 208 -0.64 -29.38 15.82
CA GLY A 208 -1.24 -28.05 15.92
C GLY A 208 -2.54 -27.93 15.13
N LEU A 209 -2.57 -28.49 13.93
CA LEU A 209 -3.77 -28.55 13.09
C LEU A 209 -4.86 -29.44 13.71
N GLU A 210 -4.49 -30.58 14.28
CA GLU A 210 -5.42 -31.44 15.02
C GLU A 210 -6.01 -30.69 16.22
N ARG A 211 -5.15 -30.05 17.02
CA ARG A 211 -5.55 -29.22 18.17
C ARG A 211 -6.44 -28.05 17.77
N PHE A 212 -6.22 -27.45 16.61
CA PHE A 212 -7.10 -26.41 16.07
C PHE A 212 -8.54 -26.95 15.91
N TRP A 213 -8.71 -28.13 15.33
CA TRP A 213 -10.02 -28.75 15.16
C TRP A 213 -10.60 -29.31 16.46
N GLU A 214 -9.79 -29.70 17.43
CA GLU A 214 -10.28 -29.98 18.80
C GLU A 214 -10.89 -28.73 19.44
N ILE A 215 -10.31 -27.55 19.18
CA ILE A 215 -10.83 -26.27 19.68
C ILE A 215 -12.10 -25.88 18.92
N PHE A 216 -12.07 -25.78 17.59
CA PHE A 216 -13.19 -25.24 16.81
C PHE A 216 -14.31 -26.23 16.50
N GLY A 217 -14.08 -27.53 16.73
CA GLY A 217 -15.05 -28.59 16.47
C GLY A 217 -14.76 -29.34 15.16
N PRO A 218 -15.64 -30.27 14.75
CA PRO A 218 -15.40 -31.09 13.58
C PRO A 218 -15.27 -30.24 12.31
N LYS A 219 -14.29 -30.60 11.46
CA LYS A 219 -14.04 -29.95 10.17
C LYS A 219 -15.34 -29.95 9.32
N PRO A 220 -15.90 -28.78 8.96
CA PRO A 220 -17.15 -28.71 8.22
C PRO A 220 -16.96 -29.09 6.75
N LYS A 221 -18.06 -29.44 6.07
CA LYS A 221 -18.02 -29.85 4.65
C LYS A 221 -17.58 -28.71 3.72
N GLN A 222 -17.90 -27.47 4.07
CA GLN A 222 -17.55 -26.26 3.31
C GLN A 222 -16.18 -25.70 3.71
N TYR A 223 -15.33 -26.49 4.36
CA TYR A 223 -13.97 -26.11 4.67
C TYR A 223 -13.15 -25.92 3.39
N VAL A 224 -12.56 -24.74 3.24
CA VAL A 224 -11.59 -24.45 2.18
C VAL A 224 -10.19 -24.37 2.81
N PRO A 225 -9.31 -25.35 2.59
CA PRO A 225 -7.93 -25.26 3.02
C PRO A 225 -7.18 -24.29 2.10
N ASN A 226 -6.32 -23.45 2.71
CA ASN A 226 -5.25 -22.71 2.05
C ASN A 226 -5.64 -21.53 1.14
N ALA A 227 -6.64 -21.60 0.25
CA ALA A 227 -6.67 -20.74 -0.95
C ALA A 227 -7.81 -19.68 -1.00
N PRO A 228 -7.51 -18.36 -1.15
CA PRO A 228 -6.23 -17.73 -0.77
C PRO A 228 -6.01 -17.83 0.74
N TYR A 229 -7.04 -18.17 1.51
CA TYR A 229 -7.06 -18.21 2.96
C TYR A 229 -7.81 -19.45 3.43
N THR A 230 -7.41 -19.97 4.59
CA THR A 230 -8.15 -21.07 5.23
C THR A 230 -9.46 -20.55 5.79
N GLN A 231 -10.59 -21.06 5.29
CA GLN A 231 -11.91 -20.56 5.67
C GLN A 231 -12.93 -21.67 5.91
N PHE A 232 -13.84 -21.42 6.85
CA PHE A 232 -14.96 -22.32 7.13
C PHE A 232 -16.15 -21.60 7.77
N PRO A 233 -17.38 -22.11 7.55
CA PRO A 233 -18.54 -21.64 8.28
C PRO A 233 -18.44 -22.04 9.75
N TYR A 234 -18.75 -21.09 10.62
CA TYR A 234 -18.79 -21.27 12.07
C TYR A 234 -20.14 -20.84 12.62
N THR A 235 -20.82 -21.77 13.30
CA THR A 235 -22.15 -21.52 13.85
C THR A 235 -22.05 -21.10 15.31
N VAL A 236 -22.58 -19.92 15.62
CA VAL A 236 -22.72 -19.38 16.97
C VAL A 236 -24.20 -19.17 17.26
N LYS A 237 -24.74 -19.87 18.27
CA LYS A 237 -26.18 -19.93 18.55
C LYS A 237 -26.93 -20.37 17.29
N ASP A 238 -27.70 -19.48 16.66
CA ASP A 238 -28.48 -19.73 15.45
C ASP A 238 -27.96 -18.95 14.22
N SER A 239 -26.78 -18.30 14.33
CA SER A 239 -26.16 -17.53 13.24
C SER A 239 -24.92 -18.24 12.73
N THR A 240 -24.75 -18.29 11.41
CA THR A 240 -23.53 -18.81 10.77
C THR A 240 -22.75 -17.63 10.21
N ILE A 241 -21.46 -17.57 10.54
CA ILE A 241 -20.50 -16.60 10.01
C ILE A 241 -19.36 -17.34 9.32
N ASP A 242 -18.66 -16.70 8.40
CA ASP A 242 -17.41 -17.23 7.87
C ASP A 242 -16.23 -16.87 8.78
N LEU A 243 -15.52 -17.87 9.30
CA LEU A 243 -14.21 -17.67 9.90
C LEU A 243 -13.15 -17.83 8.83
N VAL A 244 -12.39 -16.75 8.57
CA VAL A 244 -11.36 -16.69 7.55
C VAL A 244 -10.02 -16.43 8.23
N PHE A 245 -9.15 -17.42 8.27
CA PHE A 245 -7.77 -17.25 8.71
C PHE A 245 -6.96 -16.80 7.50
N GLN A 246 -6.42 -15.57 7.52
CA GLN A 246 -5.68 -14.94 6.41
C GLN A 246 -4.29 -15.56 6.21
N MET A 247 -4.24 -16.89 6.14
CA MET A 247 -3.09 -17.78 6.08
C MET A 247 -3.54 -19.17 5.61
N ASN A 248 -2.59 -20.02 5.24
CA ASN A 248 -2.86 -21.43 4.93
C ASN A 248 -2.92 -22.32 6.19
N GLU A 249 -3.13 -23.63 6.02
CA GLU A 249 -3.15 -24.61 7.11
C GLU A 249 -1.84 -24.62 7.90
N ALA A 250 -0.70 -24.35 7.25
CA ALA A 250 0.60 -24.27 7.92
C ALA A 250 0.64 -23.12 8.94
N GLY A 251 0.28 -21.90 8.53
CA GLY A 251 0.19 -20.75 9.43
C GLY A 251 -0.84 -20.99 10.54
N MET A 252 -2.03 -21.48 10.17
CA MET A 252 -3.12 -21.75 11.11
C MET A 252 -2.73 -22.80 12.17
N SER A 253 -1.97 -23.83 11.78
CA SER A 253 -1.53 -24.91 12.68
C SER A 253 -0.55 -24.46 13.76
N LYS A 254 0.09 -23.30 13.60
CA LYS A 254 1.11 -22.78 14.53
C LYS A 254 0.58 -21.69 15.46
N LEU A 255 -0.68 -21.30 15.32
CA LEU A 255 -1.31 -20.35 16.22
C LEU A 255 -1.36 -20.88 17.66
N ASN A 256 -1.19 -19.98 18.63
CA ASN A 256 -1.16 -20.36 20.04
C ASN A 256 -2.51 -20.95 20.49
N ALA A 257 -2.48 -22.13 21.11
CA ALA A 257 -3.69 -22.87 21.50
C ALA A 257 -4.55 -22.16 22.55
N ASP A 258 -3.94 -21.48 23.53
CA ASP A 258 -4.68 -20.74 24.55
C ASP A 258 -5.35 -19.51 23.95
N TRP A 259 -4.67 -18.84 23.04
CA TRP A 259 -5.23 -17.74 22.27
C TRP A 259 -6.41 -18.19 21.40
N LEU A 260 -6.28 -19.30 20.66
CA LEU A 260 -7.39 -19.86 19.88
C LEU A 260 -8.62 -20.19 20.73
N ARG A 261 -8.43 -20.66 21.98
CA ARG A 261 -9.54 -20.86 22.93
C ARG A 261 -10.19 -19.53 23.34
N GLN A 262 -9.41 -18.47 23.53
CA GLN A 262 -9.95 -17.14 23.78
C GLN A 262 -10.75 -16.62 22.59
N VAL A 263 -10.22 -16.73 21.37
CA VAL A 263 -10.93 -16.36 20.13
C VAL A 263 -12.27 -17.10 20.05
N LYS A 264 -12.27 -18.42 20.26
CA LYS A 264 -13.51 -19.21 20.32
C LYS A 264 -14.48 -18.68 21.38
N SER A 265 -14.00 -18.34 22.58
CA SER A 265 -14.84 -17.82 23.66
C SER A 265 -15.50 -16.48 23.29
N TRP A 266 -14.77 -15.57 22.63
CA TRP A 266 -15.28 -14.27 22.22
C TRP A 266 -16.43 -14.37 21.22
N PHE A 267 -16.37 -15.36 20.32
CA PHE A 267 -17.48 -15.65 19.39
C PHE A 267 -18.62 -16.39 20.07
N SER A 268 -18.33 -17.34 20.95
CA SER A 268 -19.34 -18.21 21.59
C SER A 268 -20.41 -17.44 22.40
N ASP A 269 -20.04 -16.32 23.01
CA ASP A 269 -20.97 -15.50 23.80
C ASP A 269 -21.99 -14.75 22.92
N GLY A 270 -21.72 -14.65 21.62
CA GLY A 270 -22.58 -14.00 20.63
C GLY A 270 -22.60 -12.47 20.71
N ARG A 271 -21.73 -11.86 21.53
CA ARG A 271 -21.63 -10.40 21.71
C ARG A 271 -21.32 -9.66 20.40
N TRP A 272 -20.64 -10.33 19.46
CA TRP A 272 -20.22 -9.76 18.18
C TRP A 272 -21.21 -10.01 17.04
N LEU A 273 -22.27 -10.81 17.23
CA LEU A 273 -23.15 -11.23 16.14
C LEU A 273 -23.99 -10.11 15.54
N ALA A 274 -24.24 -9.05 16.31
CA ALA A 274 -25.01 -7.90 15.86
C ALA A 274 -24.35 -6.62 16.36
N ARG A 275 -24.41 -5.58 15.53
CA ARG A 275 -23.90 -4.26 15.86
C ARG A 275 -24.70 -3.21 15.09
N ASN A 276 -24.83 -2.02 15.64
CA ASN A 276 -25.37 -0.89 14.89
C ASN A 276 -24.22 -0.19 14.15
N HIS A 277 -24.46 0.14 12.89
CA HIS A 277 -23.65 1.08 12.14
C HIS A 277 -23.68 2.46 12.83
N PRO A 278 -22.65 3.31 12.69
CA PRO A 278 -22.63 4.65 13.29
C PRO A 278 -23.85 5.52 12.97
N ASP A 279 -24.50 5.31 11.83
CA ASP A 279 -25.76 6.00 11.44
C ASP A 279 -27.04 5.43 12.09
N GLY A 280 -26.91 4.39 12.92
CA GLY A 280 -28.01 3.74 13.62
C GLY A 280 -28.64 2.54 12.91
N ARG A 281 -28.23 2.20 11.68
CA ARG A 281 -28.72 1.00 10.98
C ARG A 281 -28.23 -0.28 11.67
N ALA A 282 -29.12 -1.27 11.80
CA ALA A 282 -28.76 -2.56 12.40
C ALA A 282 -27.96 -3.42 11.41
N ALA A 283 -26.94 -4.12 11.91
CA ALA A 283 -26.07 -4.97 11.11
C ALA A 283 -25.80 -6.31 11.79
N LYS A 284 -25.51 -7.32 10.98
CA LYS A 284 -25.20 -8.69 11.42
C LYS A 284 -23.79 -9.05 11.00
N LEU A 285 -23.07 -9.75 11.87
CA LEU A 285 -21.74 -10.25 11.53
C LEU A 285 -21.87 -11.26 10.38
N ASN A 286 -21.14 -11.02 9.30
CA ASN A 286 -21.05 -11.87 8.11
C ASN A 286 -19.80 -12.75 8.15
N ALA A 287 -18.65 -12.15 8.46
CA ALA A 287 -17.37 -12.86 8.53
C ALA A 287 -16.45 -12.31 9.62
N ALA A 288 -15.52 -13.13 10.08
CA ALA A 288 -14.41 -12.71 10.93
C ALA A 288 -13.08 -13.17 10.32
N LEU A 289 -12.21 -12.20 10.05
CA LEU A 289 -10.92 -12.36 9.38
C LEU A 289 -9.82 -12.33 10.43
N VAL A 290 -9.03 -13.39 10.53
CA VAL A 290 -7.95 -13.54 11.50
C VAL A 290 -6.61 -13.41 10.80
N GLY A 291 -5.86 -12.34 11.09
CA GLY A 291 -4.54 -12.08 10.54
C GLY A 291 -3.44 -12.95 11.15
N LEU A 292 -2.31 -13.07 10.45
CA LEU A 292 -1.08 -13.71 10.98
C LEU A 292 -0.50 -12.97 12.20
N ASP A 293 -0.82 -11.69 12.34
CA ASP A 293 -0.48 -10.85 13.49
C ASP A 293 -1.48 -10.97 14.65
N CYS A 294 -2.45 -11.90 14.55
CA CYS A 294 -3.52 -12.14 15.50
C CYS A 294 -4.51 -10.96 15.66
N GLN A 295 -4.49 -9.96 14.77
CA GLN A 295 -5.59 -9.00 14.68
C GLN A 295 -6.82 -9.68 14.05
N ILE A 296 -8.01 -9.25 14.48
CA ILE A 296 -9.28 -9.82 14.00
C ILE A 296 -10.14 -8.73 13.38
N GLY A 297 -10.37 -8.82 12.08
CA GLY A 297 -11.35 -8.01 11.36
C GLY A 297 -12.75 -8.61 11.49
N LEU A 298 -13.70 -7.88 12.07
CA LEU A 298 -15.10 -8.29 12.15
C LEU A 298 -15.90 -7.60 11.06
N PHE A 299 -16.40 -8.37 10.10
CA PHE A 299 -17.10 -7.88 8.91
C PHE A 299 -18.61 -8.02 9.06
N TYR A 300 -19.31 -6.91 9.19
CA TYR A 300 -20.75 -6.80 9.36
C TYR A 300 -21.44 -6.50 8.04
N GLN A 301 -22.66 -7.00 7.85
CA GLN A 301 -23.58 -6.64 6.76
C GLN A 301 -24.78 -5.87 7.33
N LEU A 302 -25.14 -4.76 6.70
CA LEU A 302 -26.32 -3.98 7.06
C LEU A 302 -27.61 -4.75 6.74
N CYS A 303 -28.57 -4.73 7.67
CA CYS A 303 -29.85 -5.41 7.48
C CYS A 303 -30.66 -4.76 6.38
N GLY A 304 -30.94 -5.51 5.30
CA GLY A 304 -31.75 -5.04 4.18
C GLY A 304 -30.97 -4.27 3.11
N ALA A 305 -29.63 -4.28 3.16
CA ALA A 305 -28.76 -3.70 2.13
C ALA A 305 -27.62 -4.68 1.76
N GLU A 306 -27.00 -4.46 0.60
CA GLU A 306 -25.75 -5.14 0.19
C GLU A 306 -24.50 -4.44 0.75
N GLU A 307 -24.69 -3.61 1.77
CA GLU A 307 -23.64 -2.83 2.40
C GLU A 307 -23.04 -3.57 3.59
N TYR A 308 -21.75 -3.36 3.82
CA TYR A 308 -20.95 -3.98 4.85
C TYR A 308 -20.18 -2.93 5.64
N PHE A 309 -19.62 -3.31 6.78
CA PHE A 309 -18.58 -2.54 7.46
C PHE A 309 -17.71 -3.45 8.30
N GLN A 310 -16.53 -2.98 8.68
CA GLN A 310 -15.52 -3.70 9.40
C GLN A 310 -15.06 -2.89 10.61
N ILE A 311 -14.83 -3.59 11.70
CA ILE A 311 -14.07 -3.10 12.85
C ILE A 311 -12.92 -4.06 13.11
N PHE A 312 -11.90 -3.64 13.84
CA PHE A 312 -10.74 -4.46 14.15
C PHE A 312 -10.60 -4.69 15.65
N LEU A 313 -10.20 -5.89 16.02
CA LEU A 313 -9.80 -6.25 17.37
C LEU A 313 -8.28 -6.47 17.42
N ARG A 314 -7.67 -6.02 18.51
CA ARG A 314 -6.29 -6.38 18.88
C ARG A 314 -6.20 -7.86 19.25
N PRO A 315 -4.98 -8.43 19.32
CA PRO A 315 -4.79 -9.83 19.74
C PRO A 315 -5.34 -10.18 21.12
N ASP A 316 -5.60 -9.21 22.00
CA ASP A 316 -6.22 -9.41 23.32
C ASP A 316 -7.77 -9.35 23.29
N GLY A 317 -8.35 -9.14 22.11
CA GLY A 317 -9.80 -9.05 21.90
C GLY A 317 -10.39 -7.66 22.19
N THR A 318 -9.57 -6.65 22.45
CA THR A 318 -10.02 -5.25 22.59
C THR A 318 -10.24 -4.60 21.23
N GLU A 319 -11.28 -3.78 21.12
CA GLU A 319 -11.57 -3.04 19.89
C GLU A 319 -10.53 -1.94 19.64
N ILE A 320 -10.15 -1.77 18.37
CA ILE A 320 -9.31 -0.66 17.92
C ILE A 320 -10.25 0.51 17.60
N GLU A 321 -10.31 1.50 18.49
CA GLU A 321 -11.10 2.71 18.25
C GLU A 321 -10.57 3.46 17.02
N GLY A 322 -11.49 3.93 16.16
CA GLY A 322 -11.14 4.63 14.92
C GLY A 322 -10.77 3.72 13.73
N SER A 323 -10.83 2.39 13.88
CA SER A 323 -10.58 1.43 12.77
C SER A 323 -11.86 1.06 12.01
N PHE A 324 -12.88 1.92 12.03
CA PHE A 324 -14.15 1.67 11.36
C PHE A 324 -13.95 1.81 9.85
N TRP A 325 -14.41 0.83 9.08
CA TRP A 325 -14.38 0.81 7.62
C TRP A 325 -15.75 0.41 7.10
N SER A 326 -16.39 1.04 6.12
CA SER A 326 -17.67 0.60 5.54
C SER A 326 -17.60 0.33 4.03
N SER A 327 -18.52 -0.47 3.50
CA SER A 327 -18.66 -0.66 2.05
C SER A 327 -19.37 0.52 1.38
N GLU A 328 -19.95 1.46 2.14
CA GLU A 328 -20.23 2.79 1.62
C GLU A 328 -18.90 3.52 1.37
N GLU A 329 -17.91 3.41 2.26
CA GLU A 329 -16.55 3.96 2.05
C GLU A 329 -15.79 3.28 0.91
N GLY A 330 -16.19 2.08 0.48
CA GLY A 330 -15.67 1.40 -0.73
C GLY A 330 -16.39 1.74 -2.04
N ARG A 331 -17.52 2.47 -2.00
CA ARG A 331 -18.24 2.95 -3.20
C ARG A 331 -18.10 4.46 -3.44
N ASP A 332 -17.61 5.20 -2.46
CA ASP A 332 -17.57 6.67 -2.47
C ASP A 332 -16.14 7.26 -2.52
N THR A 333 -15.09 6.48 -2.85
CA THR A 333 -13.86 7.12 -3.31
C THR A 333 -14.21 7.90 -4.57
N ALA A 334 -14.38 9.20 -4.44
CA ALA A 334 -14.75 10.02 -5.58
C ALA A 334 -13.53 10.10 -6.50
N PHE A 335 -13.69 9.57 -7.70
CA PHE A 335 -12.76 9.74 -8.79
C PHE A 335 -13.34 10.76 -9.76
N TYR A 336 -12.47 11.50 -10.40
CA TYR A 336 -12.85 12.03 -11.70
C TYR A 336 -13.09 10.86 -12.66
N THR A 337 -14.12 10.97 -13.49
CA THR A 337 -14.22 10.11 -14.68
C THR A 337 -13.02 10.37 -15.59
N GLU A 338 -12.71 9.46 -16.53
CA GLU A 338 -11.63 9.70 -17.50
C GLU A 338 -11.80 11.04 -18.24
N GLU A 339 -13.02 11.39 -18.63
CA GLU A 339 -13.33 12.66 -19.28
C GLU A 339 -13.09 13.87 -18.36
N GLU A 340 -13.49 13.77 -17.09
CA GLU A 340 -13.26 14.82 -16.10
C GLU A 340 -11.77 14.98 -15.79
N MET A 341 -11.05 13.88 -15.65
CA MET A 341 -9.61 13.84 -15.40
C MET A 341 -8.87 14.53 -16.55
N ASP A 342 -9.17 14.18 -17.80
CA ASP A 342 -8.55 14.82 -18.96
C ASP A 342 -8.82 16.33 -19.01
N VAL A 343 -10.02 16.76 -18.60
CA VAL A 343 -10.39 18.19 -18.55
C VAL A 343 -9.55 18.91 -17.49
N VAL A 344 -9.43 18.33 -16.29
CA VAL A 344 -8.65 18.89 -15.18
C VAL A 344 -7.16 18.91 -15.52
N GLU A 345 -6.62 17.83 -16.07
CA GLU A 345 -5.20 17.74 -16.46
C GLU A 345 -4.85 18.77 -17.55
N ARG A 346 -5.71 18.92 -18.56
CA ARG A 346 -5.55 19.95 -19.60
C ARG A 346 -5.64 21.36 -19.01
N HIS A 347 -6.54 21.59 -18.05
CA HIS A 347 -6.67 22.87 -17.37
C HIS A 347 -5.43 23.19 -16.51
N ILE A 348 -4.92 22.20 -15.76
CA ILE A 348 -3.67 22.32 -15.01
C ILE A 348 -2.53 22.66 -15.96
N SER A 349 -2.41 21.94 -17.07
CA SER A 349 -1.35 22.17 -18.05
C SER A 349 -1.41 23.56 -18.70
N ALA A 350 -2.62 24.08 -18.95
CA ALA A 350 -2.81 25.40 -19.52
C ALA A 350 -2.55 26.53 -18.52
N CYS A 351 -2.93 26.37 -17.26
CA CYS A 351 -2.81 27.42 -16.24
C CYS A 351 -1.44 27.41 -15.54
N PHE A 352 -0.95 26.22 -15.21
CA PHE A 352 0.26 26.02 -14.42
C PHE A 352 1.40 25.40 -15.22
N GLY A 353 1.27 25.15 -16.52
CA GLY A 353 2.32 24.56 -17.36
C GLY A 353 2.38 23.02 -17.32
N THR A 354 3.26 22.45 -18.14
CA THR A 354 3.31 21.00 -18.37
C THR A 354 3.60 20.20 -17.08
N ILE A 355 2.78 19.19 -16.83
CA ILE A 355 2.96 18.25 -15.71
C ILE A 355 4.14 17.32 -16.05
N GLU A 356 5.17 17.32 -15.20
CA GLU A 356 6.35 16.44 -15.35
C GLU A 356 6.18 15.14 -14.57
N ASN A 357 5.58 15.20 -13.38
CA ASN A 357 5.39 14.04 -12.52
C ASN A 357 4.06 14.11 -11.77
N VAL A 358 3.54 12.96 -11.35
CA VAL A 358 2.30 12.85 -10.56
C VAL A 358 2.54 11.95 -9.35
N PHE A 359 2.36 12.49 -8.14
CA PHE A 359 2.48 11.71 -6.91
C PHE A 359 1.17 11.02 -6.60
N HIS A 360 1.08 9.74 -6.96
CA HIS A 360 -0.18 9.00 -6.86
C HIS A 360 -0.61 8.60 -5.44
N GLU A 361 -1.92 8.68 -5.23
CA GLU A 361 -2.71 8.09 -4.15
C GLU A 361 -2.54 6.58 -3.94
N LEU A 362 -1.65 6.07 -3.07
CA LEU A 362 -1.54 4.62 -2.81
C LEU A 362 -2.76 4.01 -2.12
N VAL A 363 -3.42 4.76 -1.23
CA VAL A 363 -4.64 4.33 -0.52
C VAL A 363 -5.58 5.52 -0.44
N SER A 364 -6.76 5.39 -1.05
CA SER A 364 -7.72 6.49 -1.18
C SER A 364 -9.02 6.14 -0.45
N PRO A 365 -9.07 6.39 0.88
CA PRO A 365 -10.21 6.02 1.72
C PRO A 365 -11.48 6.85 1.43
N ASP A 366 -11.36 7.99 0.75
CA ASP A 366 -12.42 9.00 0.63
C ASP A 366 -12.44 9.73 -0.73
N ILE A 367 -11.29 10.21 -1.18
CA ILE A 367 -11.02 10.82 -2.50
C ILE A 367 -9.68 10.29 -2.96
N HIS A 368 -9.52 10.10 -4.27
CA HIS A 368 -8.21 9.79 -4.85
C HIS A 368 -7.51 11.09 -5.19
N VAL A 369 -6.55 11.51 -4.35
CA VAL A 369 -5.85 12.78 -4.53
C VAL A 369 -4.43 12.52 -4.99
N ASP A 370 -4.25 12.70 -6.28
CA ASP A 370 -2.95 12.81 -6.89
C ASP A 370 -2.39 14.22 -6.70
N VAL A 371 -1.07 14.36 -6.74
CA VAL A 371 -0.41 15.67 -6.72
C VAL A 371 0.46 15.79 -7.96
N CYS A 372 0.01 16.60 -8.91
CA CYS A 372 0.73 16.95 -10.12
C CYS A 372 1.87 17.89 -9.78
N MET A 373 3.05 17.62 -10.32
CA MET A 373 4.26 18.42 -10.19
C MET A 373 4.57 19.08 -11.54
N ILE A 374 4.63 20.40 -11.51
CA ILE A 374 5.00 21.22 -12.66
C ILE A 374 6.37 21.87 -12.36
N PRO A 375 7.41 21.60 -13.17
CA PRO A 375 8.73 22.16 -12.97
C PRO A 375 8.78 23.67 -13.28
N PRO A 376 9.84 24.36 -12.86
CA PRO A 376 10.12 25.73 -13.29
C PRO A 376 10.27 25.80 -14.82
N GLU A 377 9.66 26.79 -15.45
CA GLU A 377 9.74 26.99 -16.90
C GLU A 377 9.65 28.47 -17.30
N GLY A 378 10.59 28.91 -18.15
CA GLY A 378 10.63 30.27 -18.67
C GLY A 378 10.81 31.31 -17.56
N GLU A 379 9.85 32.22 -17.40
CA GLU A 379 9.87 33.25 -16.35
C GLU A 379 9.37 32.74 -14.98
N ARG A 380 8.91 31.48 -14.88
CA ARG A 380 8.47 30.87 -13.63
C ARG A 380 9.62 30.12 -12.97
N ASP A 381 10.29 30.80 -12.05
CA ASP A 381 11.43 30.26 -11.28
C ASP A 381 10.97 29.59 -9.98
N TYR A 382 9.98 28.68 -10.06
CA TYR A 382 9.43 27.94 -8.93
C TYR A 382 8.78 26.64 -9.39
N VAL A 383 8.76 25.64 -8.51
CA VAL A 383 8.00 24.38 -8.72
C VAL A 383 6.56 24.62 -8.30
N THR A 384 5.59 24.11 -9.06
CA THR A 384 4.18 24.13 -8.65
C THR A 384 3.69 22.71 -8.38
N LEU A 385 3.09 22.50 -7.21
CA LEU A 385 2.34 21.29 -6.90
C LEU A 385 0.85 21.60 -6.95
N VAL A 386 0.08 20.77 -7.64
CA VAL A 386 -1.38 20.94 -7.80
C VAL A 386 -2.07 19.64 -7.48
N THR A 387 -3.10 19.67 -6.62
CA THR A 387 -3.93 18.48 -6.39
C THR A 387 -4.75 18.17 -7.64
N MET A 388 -4.96 16.89 -7.88
CA MET A 388 -5.88 16.38 -8.90
C MET A 388 -6.70 15.27 -8.27
N GLY A 389 -7.99 15.53 -8.08
CA GLY A 389 -8.97 14.61 -7.50
C GLY A 389 -9.63 15.11 -6.22
N MET A 390 -9.16 16.22 -5.62
CA MET A 390 -9.89 16.86 -4.53
C MET A 390 -11.29 17.31 -4.98
N GLY A 391 -11.38 17.84 -6.19
CA GLY A 391 -12.62 18.34 -6.75
C GLY A 391 -13.53 17.25 -7.29
N ALA A 392 -13.17 15.96 -7.17
CA ALA A 392 -14.02 14.83 -7.54
C ALA A 392 -15.23 14.70 -6.60
N ARG A 393 -15.13 15.21 -5.37
CA ARG A 393 -16.22 15.25 -4.39
C ARG A 393 -16.67 16.68 -4.10
N PRO A 394 -17.99 16.97 -4.00
CA PRO A 394 -18.44 18.27 -3.54
C PRO A 394 -18.21 18.44 -2.02
N MET A 395 -17.76 19.63 -1.63
CA MET A 395 -17.63 20.11 -0.26
C MET A 395 -18.98 20.63 0.28
N ASN A 396 -19.11 20.69 1.60
CA ASN A 396 -20.33 21.16 2.25
C ASN A 396 -20.36 22.70 2.35
N VAL A 397 -20.77 23.36 1.26
CA VAL A 397 -20.88 24.82 1.16
C VAL A 397 -22.25 25.29 1.66
N PRO A 398 -22.32 26.34 2.53
CA PRO A 398 -23.59 26.93 2.96
C PRO A 398 -24.49 27.34 1.80
N GLY A 399 -25.79 27.09 1.94
CA GLY A 399 -26.77 27.33 0.86
C GLY A 399 -26.87 28.80 0.42
N GLU A 400 -26.50 29.75 1.28
CA GLU A 400 -26.43 31.18 0.94
C GLU A 400 -25.35 31.49 -0.10
N LEU A 401 -24.37 30.59 -0.28
CA LEU A 401 -23.26 30.74 -1.22
C LEU A 401 -23.41 29.89 -2.49
N ALA A 402 -24.55 29.23 -2.69
CA ALA A 402 -24.79 28.35 -3.84
C ALA A 402 -24.66 29.07 -5.20
N GLU A 403 -24.89 30.40 -5.25
CA GLU A 403 -24.73 31.18 -6.48
C GLU A 403 -23.27 31.25 -6.97
N TYR A 404 -22.31 31.08 -6.06
CA TYR A 404 -20.87 31.15 -6.36
C TYR A 404 -20.27 29.82 -6.81
N LYS A 405 -21.03 28.72 -6.73
CA LYS A 405 -20.61 27.36 -7.15
C LYS A 405 -19.24 26.93 -6.59
N LEU A 406 -19.09 27.02 -5.27
CA LEU A 406 -17.83 26.78 -4.55
C LEU A 406 -17.66 25.32 -4.10
N GLU A 407 -18.52 24.42 -4.56
CA GLU A 407 -18.62 23.07 -4.02
C GLU A 407 -17.42 22.21 -4.39
N ARG A 408 -16.64 22.54 -5.41
CA ARG A 408 -15.48 21.73 -5.83
C ARG A 408 -14.24 22.58 -5.90
N ALA A 409 -13.12 22.02 -5.47
CA ALA A 409 -11.86 22.72 -5.46
C ALA A 409 -10.65 21.82 -5.73
N GLU A 410 -9.61 22.43 -6.27
CA GLU A 410 -8.23 21.91 -6.29
C GLU A 410 -7.31 22.93 -5.64
N LEU A 411 -6.16 22.47 -5.14
CA LEU A 411 -5.21 23.27 -4.38
C LEU A 411 -3.87 23.30 -5.10
N ALA A 412 -3.26 24.47 -5.17
CA ALA A 412 -1.93 24.67 -5.71
C ALA A 412 -0.99 25.24 -4.64
N ILE A 413 0.26 24.78 -4.58
CA ILE A 413 1.31 25.41 -3.77
C ILE A 413 2.56 25.60 -4.64
N ALA A 414 3.15 26.80 -4.57
CA ALA A 414 4.39 27.12 -5.25
C ALA A 414 5.56 26.93 -4.27
N LEU A 415 6.63 26.28 -4.72
CA LEU A 415 7.80 25.94 -3.93
C LEU A 415 9.06 26.51 -4.61
N PRO A 416 10.14 26.77 -3.86
CA PRO A 416 11.42 27.16 -4.43
C PRO A 416 11.85 26.26 -5.61
N PRO A 417 12.55 26.81 -6.62
CA PRO A 417 12.92 26.06 -7.82
C PRO A 417 13.88 24.89 -7.54
N ASP A 418 14.57 24.92 -6.40
CA ASP A 418 15.47 23.88 -5.91
C ASP A 418 14.79 22.89 -4.94
N TRP A 419 13.46 22.95 -4.81
CA TRP A 419 12.73 22.05 -3.93
C TRP A 419 12.87 20.60 -4.38
N LYS A 420 13.30 19.74 -3.46
CA LYS A 420 13.59 18.34 -3.79
C LYS A 420 12.35 17.48 -3.64
N LEU A 421 11.81 17.07 -4.77
CA LEU A 421 10.64 16.19 -4.88
C LEU A 421 11.00 14.80 -5.40
N ASP A 422 12.28 14.45 -5.40
CA ASP A 422 12.72 13.09 -5.61
C ASP A 422 12.37 12.21 -4.40
N GLN A 423 12.26 10.90 -4.64
CA GLN A 423 11.76 9.96 -3.64
C GLN A 423 12.64 9.88 -2.38
N GLU A 424 13.96 10.06 -2.50
CA GLU A 424 14.87 10.03 -1.36
C GLU A 424 14.72 11.28 -0.50
N SER A 425 14.66 12.45 -1.13
CA SER A 425 14.46 13.72 -0.41
C SER A 425 13.12 13.74 0.31
N MET A 426 12.05 13.23 -0.30
CA MET A 426 10.71 13.20 0.34
C MET A 426 10.56 12.21 1.50
N LYS A 427 11.59 11.42 1.86
CA LYS A 427 11.62 10.68 3.14
C LYS A 427 11.84 11.63 4.33
N ASP A 428 12.44 12.79 4.09
CA ASP A 428 12.68 13.82 5.10
C ASP A 428 11.54 14.84 5.09
N GLU A 429 10.97 15.07 6.28
CA GLU A 429 9.83 15.97 6.47
C GLU A 429 10.10 17.39 5.97
N LYS A 430 11.37 17.84 5.97
CA LYS A 430 11.75 19.17 5.47
C LYS A 430 11.37 19.41 4.01
N TRP A 431 11.28 18.33 3.21
CA TRP A 431 10.90 18.36 1.80
C TRP A 431 9.46 17.89 1.58
N TYR A 432 8.97 16.96 2.40
CA TYR A 432 7.66 16.32 2.23
C TYR A 432 6.47 17.16 2.70
N TRP A 433 6.68 18.05 3.66
CA TRP A 433 5.58 18.75 4.32
C TRP A 433 4.59 19.49 3.38
N PRO A 434 4.98 20.06 2.20
CA PRO A 434 4.03 20.68 1.29
C PRO A 434 3.05 19.67 0.68
N VAL A 435 3.54 18.48 0.31
CA VAL A 435 2.70 17.38 -0.21
C VAL A 435 1.73 16.93 0.89
N ARG A 436 2.22 16.74 2.12
CA ARG A 436 1.37 16.39 3.27
C ARG A 436 0.32 17.46 3.55
N LEU A 437 0.69 18.74 3.45
CA LEU A 437 -0.23 19.86 3.62
C LEU A 437 -1.36 19.81 2.58
N LEU A 438 -1.04 19.66 1.30
CA LEU A 438 -2.04 19.53 0.24
C LEU A 438 -2.99 18.35 0.50
N LYS A 439 -2.45 17.17 0.83
CA LYS A 439 -3.26 15.98 1.11
C LYS A 439 -4.14 16.13 2.36
N THR A 440 -3.66 16.84 3.37
CA THR A 440 -4.42 17.15 4.59
C THR A 440 -5.56 18.11 4.28
N LEU A 441 -5.30 19.18 3.52
CA LEU A 441 -6.31 20.16 3.12
C LEU A 441 -7.36 19.54 2.19
N ALA A 442 -6.97 18.68 1.26
CA ALA A 442 -7.90 18.01 0.35
C ALA A 442 -8.94 17.16 1.09
N ARG A 443 -8.56 16.55 2.23
CA ARG A 443 -9.44 15.72 3.06
C ARG A 443 -10.17 16.47 4.17
N LEU A 444 -9.78 17.71 4.45
CA LEU A 444 -10.40 18.51 5.51
C LEU A 444 -11.92 18.70 5.29
N PRO A 445 -12.41 19.05 4.07
CA PRO A 445 -13.84 19.15 3.79
C PRO A 445 -14.63 17.88 4.13
N ILE A 446 -14.02 16.71 3.92
CA ILE A 446 -14.65 15.41 4.14
C ILE A 446 -14.65 15.08 5.63
N THR A 447 -13.46 15.09 6.24
CA THR A 447 -13.26 14.68 7.64
C THR A 447 -13.95 15.59 8.66
N SER A 448 -14.16 16.86 8.31
CA SER A 448 -14.76 17.87 9.19
C SER A 448 -16.12 18.37 8.70
N ASP A 449 -16.70 17.73 7.67
CA ASP A 449 -17.96 18.14 7.03
C ASP A 449 -18.03 19.66 6.77
N THR A 450 -17.04 20.16 6.03
CA THR A 450 -16.80 21.59 5.83
C THR A 450 -16.46 21.91 4.38
N TRP A 451 -16.03 23.14 4.10
CA TRP A 451 -15.60 23.58 2.78
C TRP A 451 -14.40 24.53 2.88
N LEU A 452 -13.64 24.58 1.78
CA LEU A 452 -12.47 25.43 1.63
C LEU A 452 -12.73 26.46 0.54
N GLY A 453 -12.38 27.70 0.82
CA GLY A 453 -12.58 28.82 -0.08
C GLY A 453 -11.60 29.95 0.19
N TRP A 454 -11.65 30.99 -0.63
CA TRP A 454 -10.78 32.15 -0.51
C TRP A 454 -10.81 32.75 0.90
N GLY A 455 -9.65 33.06 1.45
CA GLY A 455 -9.48 33.64 2.78
C GLY A 455 -9.67 32.67 3.95
N HIS A 456 -10.03 31.41 3.71
CA HIS A 456 -10.04 30.39 4.76
C HIS A 456 -8.62 30.10 5.22
N THR A 457 -8.49 29.77 6.51
CA THR A 457 -7.21 29.45 7.16
C THR A 457 -7.29 28.14 7.91
N VAL A 458 -6.23 27.34 7.85
CA VAL A 458 -6.12 26.05 8.54
C VAL A 458 -4.88 26.06 9.41
N ASP A 459 -5.07 25.79 10.71
CA ASP A 459 -3.99 25.78 11.72
C ASP A 459 -3.46 24.36 11.95
N ASN A 460 -2.17 24.13 11.66
CA ASN A 460 -1.50 22.85 11.92
C ASN A 460 -1.05 22.71 13.38
N LYS A 461 -1.25 23.74 14.22
CA LYS A 461 -0.87 23.87 15.64
C LYS A 461 0.64 23.84 15.93
N LYS A 462 1.43 23.17 15.09
CA LYS A 462 2.88 23.05 15.17
C LYS A 462 3.50 23.38 13.81
N PRO A 463 4.79 23.77 13.76
CA PRO A 463 5.49 23.94 12.50
C PRO A 463 5.38 22.71 11.60
N PHE A 464 5.35 22.92 10.28
CA PHE A 464 5.19 21.86 9.29
C PHE A 464 6.39 20.90 9.24
N ALA A 465 7.59 21.40 9.51
CA ALA A 465 8.83 20.63 9.60
C ALA A 465 9.82 21.34 10.54
N GLU A 466 10.91 20.68 10.93
CA GLU A 466 11.88 21.25 11.88
C GLU A 466 12.65 22.47 11.33
N ASN A 467 12.79 22.56 10.00
CA ASN A 467 13.52 23.63 9.31
C ASN A 467 12.67 24.88 9.00
N THR A 468 11.41 24.92 9.42
CA THR A 468 10.52 26.07 9.22
C THR A 468 9.73 26.37 10.49
N LYS A 469 9.27 27.62 10.65
CA LYS A 469 8.28 27.99 11.67
C LYS A 469 6.87 28.17 11.09
N LEU A 470 6.69 27.97 9.79
CA LEU A 470 5.38 27.98 9.13
C LEU A 470 4.53 26.86 9.75
N CYS A 471 3.33 27.19 10.23
CA CYS A 471 2.50 26.28 11.02
C CYS A 471 1.00 26.36 10.70
N ALA A 472 0.62 27.13 9.69
CA ALA A 472 -0.75 27.29 9.24
C ALA A 472 -0.78 27.55 7.73
N ALA A 473 -1.95 27.60 7.11
CA ALA A 473 -2.09 27.97 5.70
C ALA A 473 -3.31 28.87 5.50
N VAL A 474 -3.25 29.76 4.50
CA VAL A 474 -4.38 30.53 3.97
C VAL A 474 -4.61 30.18 2.50
N LEU A 475 -5.86 30.23 2.06
CA LEU A 475 -6.24 30.03 0.67
C LEU A 475 -6.47 31.37 -0.03
N THR A 476 -5.92 31.53 -1.22
CA THR A 476 -6.12 32.72 -2.08
C THR A 476 -6.28 32.30 -3.54
N GLU A 477 -6.44 33.26 -4.44
CA GLU A 477 -6.47 33.01 -5.88
C GLU A 477 -5.08 32.61 -6.39
N PRO A 478 -4.97 31.62 -7.30
CA PRO A 478 -3.75 31.30 -8.01
C PRO A 478 -3.11 32.53 -8.64
N LYS A 479 -1.79 32.63 -8.51
CA LYS A 479 -0.98 33.71 -9.09
C LYS A 479 -0.36 33.23 -10.39
N ASN A 480 -0.03 34.18 -11.28
CA ASN A 480 0.59 33.92 -12.58
C ASN A 480 -0.21 32.99 -13.51
N ILE A 481 -1.55 33.07 -13.43
CA ILE A 481 -2.47 32.40 -14.34
C ILE A 481 -3.21 33.44 -15.21
N GLU A 482 -3.74 33.02 -16.36
CA GLU A 482 -4.59 33.87 -17.20
C GLU A 482 -5.89 34.28 -16.48
N GLU A 483 -6.54 35.35 -16.96
CA GLU A 483 -7.79 35.87 -16.39
C GLU A 483 -8.89 34.77 -16.38
N ASN A 484 -9.43 34.46 -15.19
CA ASN A 484 -10.36 33.34 -14.91
C ASN A 484 -9.75 31.91 -14.95
N GLY A 485 -8.43 31.76 -15.05
CA GLY A 485 -7.76 30.44 -14.99
C GLY A 485 -7.92 29.70 -13.66
N PHE A 486 -8.52 30.32 -12.65
CA PHE A 486 -8.82 29.72 -11.36
C PHE A 486 -10.11 28.89 -11.35
N ILE A 487 -10.82 28.76 -12.48
CA ILE A 487 -12.01 27.90 -12.61
C ILE A 487 -11.84 26.94 -13.78
N CYS A 488 -11.88 25.63 -13.50
CA CYS A 488 -11.97 24.58 -14.50
C CYS A 488 -13.43 24.12 -14.67
N GLN A 489 -13.94 24.12 -15.90
CA GLN A 489 -15.33 23.75 -16.15
C GLN A 489 -15.47 22.27 -16.53
N LEU A 490 -15.99 21.44 -15.62
CA LEU A 490 -16.30 20.04 -15.92
C LEU A 490 -17.60 19.90 -16.74
N PRO A 491 -17.81 18.74 -17.39
CA PRO A 491 -19.08 18.41 -18.03
C PRO A 491 -20.28 18.56 -17.07
N GLY A 492 -21.40 19.09 -17.60
CA GLY A 492 -22.65 19.24 -16.84
C GLY A 492 -22.71 20.46 -15.92
N ASP A 493 -22.01 21.55 -16.26
CA ASP A 493 -22.01 22.83 -15.51
C ASP A 493 -21.52 22.72 -14.06
N ARG A 494 -20.47 21.92 -13.84
CA ARG A 494 -19.82 21.71 -12.54
C ARG A 494 -18.43 22.37 -12.52
N PRO A 495 -18.28 23.63 -12.06
CA PRO A 495 -16.98 24.26 -11.97
C PRO A 495 -16.15 23.66 -10.83
N VAL A 496 -14.83 23.64 -11.01
CA VAL A 496 -13.82 23.29 -10.01
C VAL A 496 -12.93 24.52 -9.78
N ASN A 497 -12.91 25.00 -8.54
CA ASN A 497 -12.19 26.23 -8.17
C ASN A 497 -10.76 25.91 -7.72
N PHE A 498 -9.77 26.55 -8.31
CA PHE A 498 -8.38 26.39 -7.92
C PHE A 498 -8.01 27.45 -6.88
N TYR A 499 -7.40 27.02 -5.78
CA TYR A 499 -6.90 27.92 -4.74
C TYR A 499 -5.40 27.76 -4.53
N GLN A 500 -4.70 28.89 -4.40
CA GLN A 500 -3.33 28.93 -3.95
C GLN A 500 -3.26 28.76 -2.43
N VAL A 501 -2.50 27.78 -1.98
CA VAL A 501 -2.14 27.57 -0.58
C VAL A 501 -0.91 28.41 -0.27
N ILE A 502 -1.02 29.31 0.71
CA ILE A 502 0.09 30.11 1.24
C ILE A 502 0.30 29.72 2.71
N PRO A 503 1.43 29.05 3.04
CA PRO A 503 1.80 28.75 4.42
C PRO A 503 2.03 30.02 5.24
N LEU A 504 1.63 30.02 6.51
CA LEU A 504 1.67 31.14 7.43
C LEU A 504 2.47 30.82 8.70
N TYR A 505 3.11 31.84 9.26
CA TYR A 505 3.56 31.84 10.64
C TYR A 505 2.38 31.96 11.61
N ARG A 506 2.62 31.64 12.89
CA ARG A 506 1.62 31.75 13.95
C ARG A 506 1.08 33.18 14.05
N GLU A 507 1.97 34.16 14.01
CA GLU A 507 1.66 35.58 14.14
C GLU A 507 0.79 36.08 12.97
N GLU A 508 1.03 35.57 11.76
CA GLU A 508 0.25 35.92 10.56
C GLU A 508 -1.16 35.30 10.60
N LEU A 509 -1.27 34.05 11.08
CA LEU A 509 -2.58 33.45 11.36
C LEU A 509 -3.33 34.27 12.41
N GLU A 510 -2.68 34.65 13.50
CA GLU A 510 -3.27 35.48 14.56
C GLU A 510 -3.66 36.87 14.05
N TYR A 511 -2.85 37.48 13.19
CA TYR A 511 -3.18 38.75 12.53
C TYR A 511 -4.45 38.62 11.71
N LYS A 512 -4.57 37.58 10.87
CA LYS A 512 -5.78 37.30 10.09
C LYS A 512 -7.00 37.08 10.96
N ILE A 513 -6.87 36.36 12.08
CA ILE A 513 -7.96 36.12 13.03
C ILE A 513 -8.43 37.44 13.68
N LYS A 514 -7.50 38.35 13.99
CA LYS A 514 -7.82 39.67 14.56
C LYS A 514 -8.41 40.64 13.53
N GLN A 515 -7.94 40.54 12.30
CA GLN A 515 -8.29 41.42 11.20
C GLN A 515 -9.15 40.68 10.16
N SER A 516 -8.70 40.61 8.90
CA SER A 516 -9.36 39.91 7.81
C SER A 516 -8.34 39.22 6.89
N ALA A 517 -8.83 38.32 6.05
CA ALA A 517 -8.00 37.71 5.01
C ALA A 517 -7.46 38.75 4.01
N GLN A 518 -8.27 39.75 3.67
CA GLN A 518 -7.88 40.84 2.77
C GLN A 518 -6.68 41.62 3.33
N GLU A 519 -6.75 42.02 4.60
CA GLU A 519 -5.67 42.76 5.25
C GLU A 519 -4.39 41.93 5.40
N LEU A 520 -4.52 40.62 5.68
CA LEU A 520 -3.37 39.71 5.69
C LEU A 520 -2.70 39.66 4.29
N LEU A 521 -3.49 39.48 3.24
CA LEU A 521 -2.97 39.37 1.87
C LEU A 521 -2.34 40.68 1.39
N GLU A 522 -2.82 41.83 1.86
CA GLU A 522 -2.22 43.14 1.56
C GLU A 522 -0.84 43.30 2.20
N ILE A 523 -0.66 42.91 3.46
CA ILE A 523 0.67 42.97 4.10
C ILE A 523 1.63 41.91 3.56
N MET A 524 1.11 40.83 3.02
CA MET A 524 1.88 39.76 2.37
C MET A 524 2.09 40.00 0.86
N ALA A 525 1.60 41.11 0.29
CA ALA A 525 1.73 41.37 -1.15
C ALA A 525 3.19 41.41 -1.62
N GLU A 526 4.12 41.85 -0.74
CA GLU A 526 5.57 41.86 -1.00
C GLU A 526 6.22 40.48 -0.85
N ALA A 527 5.58 39.53 -0.17
CA ALA A 527 6.14 38.22 0.15
C ALA A 527 6.26 37.29 -1.06
N GLY A 528 5.54 37.60 -2.14
CA GLY A 528 5.26 36.61 -3.18
C GLY A 528 4.34 35.50 -2.67
N PHE A 529 4.16 34.46 -3.49
CA PHE A 529 3.30 33.31 -3.19
C PHE A 529 4.08 31.99 -3.11
N VAL A 530 5.40 32.03 -3.31
CA VAL A 530 6.29 30.87 -3.17
C VAL A 530 6.49 30.57 -1.69
N ALA A 531 6.29 29.32 -1.31
CA ALA A 531 6.38 28.85 0.07
C ALA A 531 7.83 28.62 0.50
N GLU A 532 8.59 29.70 0.63
CA GLU A 532 9.94 29.68 1.19
C GLU A 532 9.92 29.37 2.70
N PRO A 533 10.61 28.31 3.18
CA PRO A 533 10.59 27.89 4.58
C PRO A 533 11.00 28.95 5.61
N ASP A 534 11.88 29.85 5.21
CA ASP A 534 12.56 30.86 6.03
C ASP A 534 12.26 32.30 5.59
N ARG A 535 11.15 32.51 4.84
CA ARG A 535 10.71 33.87 4.46
C ARG A 535 10.51 34.78 5.67
N ARG A 536 10.52 36.09 5.45
CA ARG A 536 10.16 37.06 6.49
C ARG A 536 8.75 36.80 7.02
N ASN A 537 8.55 36.98 8.33
CA ASN A 537 7.24 37.07 8.96
C ASN A 537 6.69 38.50 8.82
N TYR A 538 5.56 38.66 8.13
CA TYR A 538 5.01 39.98 7.80
C TYR A 538 4.13 40.57 8.92
N ALA A 539 3.80 39.76 9.94
CA ALA A 539 3.02 40.18 11.09
C ALA A 539 3.85 40.45 12.35
N GLU A 540 5.16 40.17 12.35
CA GLU A 540 6.03 40.33 13.53
C GLU A 540 6.14 41.80 14.02
N GLU A 541 5.78 42.77 13.17
CA GLU A 541 5.82 44.21 13.45
C GLU A 541 4.42 44.90 13.44
N LYS A 542 3.33 44.12 13.38
CA LYS A 542 1.95 44.61 13.22
C LYS A 542 1.06 44.16 14.37
#